data_AF-A0A420MAE2-F1
#
_entry.id   AF-A0A420MAE2-F1
#
_cell.length_a   1.000
_cell.length_b   1.000
_cell.length_c   1.000
_cell.angle_alpha   90.00
_cell.angle_beta   90.00
_cell.angle_gamma   90.00
#
_symmetry.space_group_name_H-M   'P 1'
#
loop_
_entity.id
_entity.type
_entity.pdbx_description
1 polymer ?
#
loop_
_entity_poly.entity_id
_entity_poly.type
_entity_poly.pdbx_seq_one_letter_code
_entity_poly.pdbx_strand_id
1 'polypeptide(L)'
;MRSLVWLKEWAKEITYRPPIDQDSAIMTDPESTEWSLHGELLKRVHLQHPGDSKSLPVFARTVAHLLTVKRQGWLDNGIDETVVESVADHSWSMAVLCFLLREDGDVNIQDAVRGCVVHDLAESLVGDITYKDGVGREEKLQRERDTLAFLQFQLLDDAPLMSSWDEFETAETPTGGIAKDLDKVDLAFQALDYEERMKVQLPEFFHSARRVKFCGGLIEEILKTRMIGASAELDPKKRRKLDNYYGN
;
A
#
# COMPACT_ATOMS: atom_id res chain seq x y z
N MET A 1 20.86 -6.45 21.74
CA MET A 1 21.33 -7.83 21.50
C MET A 1 20.20 -8.85 21.25
N ARG A 2 18.92 -8.56 21.56
CA ARG A 2 17.79 -9.46 21.25
C ARG A 2 17.44 -9.53 19.74
N SER A 3 17.61 -8.44 18.97
CA SER A 3 17.26 -8.39 17.53
C SER A 3 18.04 -9.35 16.63
N LEU A 4 19.31 -9.63 16.94
CA LEU A 4 20.16 -10.53 16.14
C LEU A 4 19.88 -12.02 16.39
N VAL A 5 19.08 -12.37 17.41
CA VAL A 5 18.73 -13.76 17.71
C VAL A 5 17.64 -14.25 16.75
N TRP A 6 16.66 -13.40 16.43
CA TRP A 6 15.51 -13.75 15.58
C TRP A 6 15.87 -14.08 14.14
N LEU A 7 16.75 -13.27 13.52
CA LEU A 7 17.24 -13.56 12.16
C LEU A 7 18.03 -14.87 12.10
N LYS A 8 18.67 -15.30 13.20
CA LYS A 8 19.37 -16.60 13.27
C LYS A 8 18.39 -17.77 13.37
N GLU A 9 17.28 -17.61 14.09
CA GLU A 9 16.23 -18.62 14.19
C GLU A 9 15.55 -18.85 12.84
N TRP A 10 15.27 -17.79 12.09
CA TRP A 10 14.68 -17.88 10.74
C TRP A 10 15.67 -18.11 9.60
N ALA A 11 16.99 -17.98 9.81
CA ALA A 11 18.00 -18.14 8.76
C ALA A 11 17.90 -19.49 8.03
N LYS A 12 17.52 -20.56 8.73
CA LYS A 12 17.33 -21.89 8.14
C LYS A 12 16.07 -21.98 7.29
N GLU A 13 14.99 -21.29 7.66
CA GLU A 13 13.76 -21.29 6.87
C GLU A 13 13.86 -20.38 5.63
N ILE A 14 14.51 -19.22 5.74
CA ILE A 14 14.71 -18.28 4.61
C ILE A 14 15.53 -18.93 3.49
N THR A 15 16.51 -19.77 3.87
CA THR A 15 17.35 -20.51 2.93
C THR A 15 16.71 -21.81 2.44
N TYR A 16 15.60 -22.24 3.06
CA TYR A 16 14.87 -23.43 2.68
C TYR A 16 13.82 -23.13 1.59
N ARG A 17 14.01 -23.74 0.42
CA ARG A 17 12.99 -23.80 -0.63
C ARG A 17 12.32 -25.17 -0.56
N PRO A 18 11.09 -25.30 -0.03
CA PRO A 18 10.40 -26.57 -0.12
C PRO A 18 10.20 -26.95 -1.59
N PRO A 19 10.25 -28.26 -1.94
CA PRO A 19 9.81 -28.72 -3.24
C PRO A 19 8.35 -28.30 -3.47
N ILE A 20 8.01 -27.91 -4.70
CA ILE A 20 6.62 -27.68 -5.08
C ILE A 20 5.96 -29.06 -5.09
N ASP A 21 5.13 -29.34 -4.09
CA ASP A 21 4.36 -30.58 -4.03
C ASP A 21 3.25 -30.52 -5.09
N GLN A 22 3.29 -31.43 -6.06
CA GLN A 22 2.35 -31.47 -7.19
C GLN A 22 1.09 -32.29 -6.88
N ASP A 23 1.05 -33.01 -5.75
CA ASP A 23 0.06 -34.05 -5.51
C ASP A 23 -0.81 -33.80 -4.27
N SER A 24 -1.74 -32.85 -4.36
CA SER A 24 -2.93 -32.84 -3.49
C SER A 24 -4.07 -32.02 -4.10
N ALA A 25 -4.80 -32.61 -5.03
CA ALA A 25 -6.03 -32.03 -5.56
C ALA A 25 -7.17 -32.20 -4.54
N ILE A 26 -7.65 -31.09 -3.95
CA ILE A 26 -9.00 -31.01 -3.36
C ILE A 26 -9.66 -29.69 -3.77
N MET A 27 -10.96 -29.82 -4.05
CA MET A 27 -11.92 -28.91 -4.69
C MET A 27 -12.08 -27.55 -3.99
N THR A 28 -11.45 -26.52 -4.52
CA THR A 28 -12.08 -25.20 -4.60
C THR A 28 -12.64 -25.06 -6.01
N ASP A 29 -13.82 -24.45 -6.17
CA ASP A 29 -14.32 -24.08 -7.49
C ASP A 29 -13.27 -23.18 -8.17
N PRO A 30 -12.55 -23.67 -9.20
CA PRO A 30 -11.50 -22.89 -9.86
C PRO A 30 -12.07 -21.63 -10.53
N GLU A 31 -13.40 -21.55 -10.67
CA GLU A 31 -14.13 -20.45 -11.27
C GLU A 31 -14.65 -19.42 -10.26
N SER A 32 -14.44 -19.62 -8.94
CA SER A 32 -14.79 -18.61 -7.95
C SER A 32 -13.92 -17.35 -8.12
N THR A 33 -14.54 -16.29 -8.62
CA THR A 33 -13.95 -14.96 -8.78
C THR A 33 -14.04 -14.12 -7.51
N GLU A 34 -14.70 -14.61 -6.45
CA GLU A 34 -14.83 -13.87 -5.19
C GLU A 34 -13.52 -13.89 -4.41
N TRP A 35 -13.14 -12.72 -3.88
CA TRP A 35 -11.93 -12.57 -3.09
C TRP A 35 -12.06 -13.30 -1.76
N SER A 36 -11.02 -14.04 -1.38
CA SER A 36 -10.86 -14.56 -0.02
C SER A 36 -9.38 -14.64 0.32
N LEU A 37 -9.04 -14.39 1.58
CA LEU A 37 -7.65 -14.47 2.05
C LEU A 37 -7.02 -15.84 1.72
N HIS A 38 -7.75 -16.93 1.95
CA HIS A 38 -7.29 -18.28 1.65
C HIS A 38 -7.05 -18.48 0.14
N GLY A 39 -7.96 -18.00 -0.71
CA GLY A 39 -7.81 -18.07 -2.16
C GLY A 39 -6.59 -17.31 -2.66
N GLU A 40 -6.33 -16.11 -2.13
CA GLU A 40 -5.16 -15.32 -2.53
C GLU A 40 -3.84 -15.92 -2.03
N LEU A 41 -3.80 -16.51 -0.83
CA LEU A 41 -2.64 -17.24 -0.33
C LEU A 41 -2.28 -18.45 -1.20
N LEU A 42 -3.29 -19.19 -1.64
CA LEU A 42 -3.12 -20.30 -2.59
C LEU A 42 -2.58 -19.78 -3.93
N LYS A 43 -3.21 -18.76 -4.51
CA LYS A 43 -2.89 -18.24 -5.85
C LYS A 43 -1.53 -17.55 -5.92
N ARG A 44 -1.17 -16.73 -4.92
CA ARG A 44 0.01 -15.85 -4.96
C ARG A 44 1.22 -16.47 -4.26
N VAL A 45 1.00 -17.02 -3.07
CA VAL A 45 2.08 -17.50 -2.19
C VAL A 45 2.29 -19.01 -2.29
N HIS A 46 1.41 -19.71 -3.02
CA HIS A 46 1.41 -21.17 -3.17
C HIS A 46 1.32 -21.90 -1.81
N LEU A 47 0.59 -21.30 -0.86
CA LEU A 47 0.39 -21.86 0.47
C LEU A 47 -0.98 -22.54 0.55
N GLN A 48 -0.95 -23.87 0.65
CA GLN A 48 -2.15 -24.71 0.77
C GLN A 48 -2.85 -24.54 2.12
N HIS A 49 -2.06 -24.38 3.17
CA HIS A 49 -2.54 -24.06 4.50
C HIS A 49 -1.73 -22.87 4.99
N PRO A 50 -2.36 -21.79 5.51
CA PRO A 50 -1.64 -20.69 6.15
C PRO A 50 -0.76 -21.13 7.33
N GLY A 51 -0.87 -22.41 7.72
CA GLY A 51 -0.10 -23.06 8.76
C GLY A 51 -0.65 -22.70 10.13
N ASP A 52 -0.62 -23.66 11.07
CA ASP A 52 -0.92 -23.38 12.47
C ASP A 52 0.28 -22.75 13.21
N SER A 53 1.36 -22.41 12.48
CA SER A 53 2.64 -21.94 13.02
C SER A 53 3.18 -20.74 12.25
N LYS A 54 3.86 -19.85 12.98
CA LYS A 54 4.49 -18.63 12.47
C LYS A 54 5.64 -18.95 11.48
N SER A 55 5.75 -18.23 10.36
CA SER A 55 6.84 -18.40 9.38
C SER A 55 7.25 -17.09 8.69
N LEU A 56 8.50 -16.64 8.90
CA LEU A 56 9.00 -15.44 8.20
C LEU A 56 9.11 -15.60 6.69
N PRO A 57 9.56 -16.74 6.13
CA PRO A 57 9.57 -16.88 4.69
C PRO A 57 8.19 -16.71 4.07
N VAL A 58 7.12 -17.13 4.77
CA VAL A 58 5.74 -16.86 4.35
C VAL A 58 5.47 -15.37 4.38
N PHE A 59 5.69 -14.69 5.50
CA PHE A 59 5.57 -13.23 5.58
C PHE A 59 6.33 -12.52 4.46
N ALA A 60 7.61 -12.83 4.30
CA ALA A 60 8.51 -12.20 3.35
C ALA A 60 8.08 -12.43 1.88
N ARG A 61 7.64 -13.64 1.53
CA ARG A 61 7.11 -13.93 0.19
C ARG A 61 5.79 -13.20 -0.06
N THR A 62 4.91 -13.16 0.94
CA THR A 62 3.65 -12.41 0.84
C THR A 62 3.92 -10.94 0.57
N VAL A 63 4.68 -10.25 1.44
CA VAL A 63 4.94 -8.81 1.26
C VAL A 63 5.74 -8.49 -0.01
N ALA A 64 6.59 -9.42 -0.49
CA ALA A 64 7.35 -9.24 -1.74
C ALA A 64 6.45 -9.13 -2.99
N HIS A 65 5.17 -9.56 -2.93
CA HIS A 65 4.25 -9.34 -4.05
C HIS A 65 4.03 -7.86 -4.37
N LEU A 66 4.19 -6.95 -3.40
CA LEU A 66 4.12 -5.50 -3.62
C LEU A 66 5.14 -4.98 -4.63
N LEU A 67 6.24 -5.71 -4.86
CA LEU A 67 7.22 -5.39 -5.91
C LEU A 67 6.64 -5.53 -7.32
N THR A 68 5.47 -6.19 -7.44
CA THR A 68 4.82 -6.48 -8.72
C THR A 68 3.37 -5.97 -8.81
N VAL A 69 2.71 -5.74 -7.68
CA VAL A 69 1.38 -5.10 -7.66
C VAL A 69 1.53 -3.67 -8.16
N LYS A 70 0.90 -3.37 -9.30
CA LYS A 70 0.88 -2.04 -9.89
C LYS A 70 -0.13 -1.16 -9.19
N ARG A 71 0.20 0.13 -9.05
CA ARG A 71 -0.74 1.13 -8.55
C ARG A 71 -1.87 1.32 -9.58
N GLN A 72 -3.03 0.73 -9.29
CA GLN A 72 -4.18 0.56 -10.19
C GLN A 72 -4.75 1.91 -10.63
N GLY A 73 -4.68 2.93 -9.77
CA GLY A 73 -5.08 4.29 -10.12
C GLY A 73 -4.43 4.82 -11.40
N TRP A 74 -3.16 4.49 -11.67
CA TRP A 74 -2.47 4.93 -12.89
C TRP A 74 -2.95 4.17 -14.14
N LEU A 75 -3.11 2.85 -14.03
CA LEU A 75 -3.66 2.00 -15.10
C LEU A 75 -5.06 2.46 -15.50
N ASP A 76 -5.88 2.77 -14.50
CA ASP A 76 -7.23 3.31 -14.64
C ASP A 76 -7.28 4.63 -15.41
N ASN A 77 -6.18 5.37 -15.45
CA ASN A 77 -6.05 6.64 -16.16
C ASN A 77 -5.18 6.54 -17.41
N GLY A 78 -4.98 5.32 -17.90
CA GLY A 78 -4.37 5.04 -19.20
C GLY A 78 -2.86 5.10 -19.21
N ILE A 79 -2.20 5.07 -18.05
CA ILE A 79 -0.76 4.89 -17.98
C ILE A 79 -0.43 3.42 -18.28
N ASP A 80 0.55 3.21 -19.16
CA ASP A 80 0.94 1.88 -19.61
C ASP A 80 1.57 1.05 -18.49
N GLU A 81 1.16 -0.20 -18.34
CA GLU A 81 1.60 -1.09 -17.25
C GLU A 81 3.12 -1.25 -17.16
N THR A 82 3.84 -1.14 -18.29
CA THR A 82 5.30 -1.28 -18.33
C THR A 82 6.05 -0.15 -17.64
N VAL A 83 5.37 0.99 -17.40
CA VAL A 83 5.95 2.18 -16.75
C VAL A 83 5.29 2.53 -15.42
N VAL A 84 4.14 1.92 -15.09
CA VAL A 84 3.47 2.13 -13.81
C VAL A 84 4.34 1.61 -12.66
N GLU A 85 4.53 2.45 -11.66
CA GLU A 85 5.16 2.11 -10.37
C GLU A 85 4.43 0.95 -9.67
N SER A 86 5.16 0.20 -8.85
CA SER A 86 4.55 -0.77 -7.95
C SER A 86 4.12 -0.11 -6.63
N VAL A 87 3.26 -0.77 -5.86
CA VAL A 87 2.89 -0.32 -4.51
C VAL A 87 4.11 -0.22 -3.58
N ALA A 88 5.12 -1.07 -3.78
CA ALA A 88 6.39 -0.97 -3.07
C ALA A 88 7.20 0.29 -3.44
N ASP A 89 7.18 0.73 -4.69
CA ASP A 89 7.84 1.98 -5.13
C ASP A 89 7.22 3.19 -4.40
N HIS A 90 5.88 3.26 -4.39
CA HIS A 90 5.09 4.25 -3.66
C HIS A 90 5.45 4.29 -2.16
N SER A 91 5.35 3.13 -1.49
CA SER A 91 5.64 3.01 -0.05
C SER A 91 7.09 3.39 0.28
N TRP A 92 8.05 3.04 -0.59
CA TRP A 92 9.46 3.40 -0.42
C TRP A 92 9.67 4.91 -0.54
N SER A 93 9.08 5.54 -1.56
CA SER A 93 9.19 6.98 -1.78
C SER A 93 8.61 7.77 -0.60
N MET A 94 7.42 7.40 -0.13
CA MET A 94 6.82 7.97 1.09
C MET A 94 7.75 7.84 2.31
N ALA A 95 8.30 6.65 2.55
CA ALA A 95 9.19 6.41 3.69
C ALA A 95 10.47 7.25 3.62
N VAL A 96 11.05 7.45 2.43
CA VAL A 96 12.21 8.33 2.23
C VAL A 96 11.87 9.79 2.51
N LEU A 97 10.74 10.28 1.99
CA LEU A 97 10.28 11.65 2.27
C LEU A 97 10.03 11.85 3.77
N CYS A 98 9.37 10.89 4.42
CA CYS A 98 9.09 10.93 5.84
C CYS A 98 10.37 10.94 6.68
N PHE A 99 11.36 10.12 6.31
CA PHE A 99 12.62 10.00 7.03
C PHE A 99 13.44 11.29 7.04
N LEU A 100 13.25 12.18 6.05
CA LEU A 100 13.94 13.46 5.96
C LEU A 100 13.25 14.58 6.76
N LEU A 101 12.04 14.34 7.27
CA LEU A 101 11.35 15.30 8.11
C LEU A 101 12.03 15.42 9.48
N ARG A 102 11.78 16.54 10.15
CA ARG A 102 12.19 16.76 11.53
C ARG A 102 11.00 16.53 12.45
N GLU A 103 11.27 15.94 13.60
CA GLU A 103 10.30 15.88 14.69
C GLU A 103 10.00 17.31 15.17
N ASP A 104 8.72 17.61 15.31
CA ASP A 104 8.20 18.85 15.88
C ASP A 104 6.92 18.55 16.66
N GLY A 105 6.77 19.13 17.85
CA GLY A 105 5.69 18.80 18.77
C GLY A 105 5.58 17.31 19.09
N ASP A 106 4.39 16.74 18.90
CA ASP A 106 4.05 15.33 19.20
C ASP A 106 4.31 14.38 18.02
N VAL A 107 5.08 14.81 17.01
CA VAL A 107 5.42 13.98 15.84
C VAL A 107 6.60 13.07 16.15
N ASN A 108 6.42 11.77 15.92
CA ASN A 108 7.49 10.77 15.96
C ASN A 108 7.80 10.28 14.54
N ILE A 109 8.99 10.60 14.02
CA ILE A 109 9.33 10.27 12.63
C ILE A 109 9.56 8.77 12.44
N GLN A 110 10.09 8.08 13.45
CA GLN A 110 10.29 6.63 13.36
C GLN A 110 8.96 5.88 13.21
N ASP A 111 7.93 6.31 13.94
CA ASP A 111 6.60 5.72 13.87
C ASP A 111 5.87 6.12 12.59
N ALA A 112 6.03 7.37 12.12
CA ALA A 112 5.49 7.82 10.83
C ALA A 112 6.09 7.06 9.64
N VAL A 113 7.41 6.83 9.64
CA VAL A 113 8.09 5.98 8.64
C VAL A 113 7.55 4.56 8.68
N ARG A 114 7.29 4.01 9.89
CA ARG A 114 6.67 2.69 10.03
C ARG A 114 5.27 2.67 9.42
N GLY A 115 4.46 3.70 9.66
CA GLY A 115 3.16 3.88 9.02
C GLY A 115 3.27 3.88 7.49
N CYS A 116 4.22 4.62 6.92
CA CYS A 116 4.48 4.64 5.48
C CYS A 116 4.85 3.26 4.91
N VAL A 117 5.61 2.45 5.64
CA VAL A 117 5.98 1.09 5.19
C VAL A 117 4.82 0.10 5.33
N VAL A 118 3.95 0.28 6.33
CA VAL A 118 2.92 -0.68 6.71
C VAL A 118 1.58 -0.43 6.01
N HIS A 119 1.25 0.81 5.64
CA HIS A 119 -0.10 1.19 5.23
C HIS A 119 -0.70 0.34 4.11
N ASP A 120 0.06 0.06 3.06
CA ASP A 120 -0.38 -0.75 1.91
C ASP A 120 0.16 -2.20 1.95
N LEU A 121 0.68 -2.69 3.09
CA LEU A 121 1.16 -4.07 3.20
C LEU A 121 0.10 -5.11 2.84
N ALA A 122 -1.16 -4.81 3.15
CA ALA A 122 -2.28 -5.68 2.82
C ALA A 122 -2.50 -5.87 1.32
N GLU A 123 -2.11 -4.89 0.49
CA GLU A 123 -2.29 -4.94 -0.96
C GLU A 123 -1.48 -6.07 -1.62
N SER A 124 -0.53 -6.66 -0.89
CA SER A 124 0.18 -7.87 -1.31
C SER A 124 -0.76 -9.04 -1.64
N LEU A 125 -1.93 -9.11 -0.98
CA LEU A 125 -2.98 -10.10 -1.26
C LEU A 125 -4.30 -9.45 -1.70
N VAL A 126 -4.62 -8.25 -1.20
CA VAL A 126 -5.86 -7.54 -1.56
C VAL A 126 -5.81 -6.97 -2.99
N GLY A 127 -4.61 -6.55 -3.44
CA GLY A 127 -4.43 -5.67 -4.60
C GLY A 127 -4.70 -4.20 -4.27
N ASP A 128 -4.21 -3.29 -5.12
CA ASP A 128 -4.52 -1.86 -5.03
C ASP A 128 -5.93 -1.61 -5.55
N ILE A 129 -6.92 -1.63 -4.65
CA ILE A 129 -8.33 -1.48 -4.98
C ILE A 129 -8.70 0.00 -5.13
N THR A 130 -9.35 0.33 -6.24
CA THR A 130 -9.90 1.65 -6.54
C THR A 130 -11.42 1.67 -6.52
N TYR A 131 -12.01 2.87 -6.65
CA TYR A 131 -13.46 3.03 -6.77
C TYR A 131 -14.06 2.36 -8.04
N LYS A 132 -13.24 1.99 -9.03
CA LYS A 132 -13.71 1.35 -10.27
C LYS A 132 -13.89 -0.16 -10.14
N ASP A 133 -13.26 -0.78 -9.14
CA ASP A 133 -13.31 -2.23 -8.91
C ASP A 133 -14.64 -2.70 -8.29
N GLY A 134 -15.51 -1.78 -7.91
CA GLY A 134 -16.84 -2.09 -7.37
C GLY A 134 -16.83 -2.64 -5.94
N VAL A 135 -15.66 -2.70 -5.29
CA VAL A 135 -15.51 -3.10 -3.89
C VAL A 135 -15.72 -1.90 -2.98
N GLY A 136 -16.70 -1.98 -2.08
CA GLY A 136 -17.01 -0.91 -1.13
C GLY A 136 -15.88 -0.67 -0.14
N ARG A 137 -15.77 0.56 0.39
CA ARG A 137 -14.72 0.95 1.35
C ARG A 137 -14.66 0.04 2.58
N GLU A 138 -15.82 -0.31 3.15
CA GLU A 138 -15.88 -1.18 4.33
C GLU A 138 -15.36 -2.59 4.02
N GLU A 139 -15.71 -3.12 2.84
CA GLU A 139 -15.23 -4.42 2.41
C GLU A 139 -13.72 -4.37 2.15
N LYS A 140 -13.20 -3.34 1.46
CA LYS A 140 -11.75 -3.12 1.28
C LYS A 140 -11.02 -3.16 2.63
N LEU A 141 -11.48 -2.36 3.60
CA LEU A 141 -10.88 -2.29 4.93
C LEU A 141 -10.93 -3.64 5.66
N GLN A 142 -12.00 -4.41 5.52
CA GLN A 142 -12.08 -5.74 6.13
C GLN A 142 -11.04 -6.70 5.51
N ARG A 143 -10.94 -6.73 4.18
CA ARG A 143 -9.93 -7.55 3.47
C ARG A 143 -8.51 -7.19 3.89
N GLU A 144 -8.25 -5.91 4.11
CA GLU A 144 -6.95 -5.40 4.56
C GLU A 144 -6.63 -5.80 5.99
N ARG A 145 -7.59 -5.65 6.91
CA ARG A 145 -7.46 -6.09 8.30
C ARG A 145 -7.20 -7.60 8.40
N ASP A 146 -7.93 -8.41 7.64
CA ASP A 146 -7.73 -9.86 7.62
C ASP A 146 -6.33 -10.22 7.12
N THR A 147 -5.85 -9.53 6.08
CA THR A 147 -4.50 -9.71 5.54
C THR A 147 -3.42 -9.30 6.55
N LEU A 148 -3.57 -8.15 7.21
CA LEU A 148 -2.61 -7.67 8.22
C LEU A 148 -2.60 -8.57 9.46
N ALA A 149 -3.75 -9.06 9.91
CA ALA A 149 -3.84 -10.02 11.01
C ALA A 149 -3.08 -11.31 10.67
N PHE A 150 -3.22 -11.81 9.43
CA PHE A 150 -2.43 -12.92 8.94
C PHE A 150 -0.93 -12.61 8.93
N LEU A 151 -0.51 -11.48 8.36
CA LEU A 151 0.89 -11.08 8.30
C LEU A 151 1.51 -10.94 9.71
N GLN A 152 0.77 -10.34 10.64
CA GLN A 152 1.17 -10.22 12.05
C GLN A 152 1.38 -11.59 12.70
N PHE A 153 0.49 -12.56 12.44
CA PHE A 153 0.61 -13.90 12.98
C PHE A 153 1.90 -14.59 12.53
N GLN A 154 2.39 -14.30 11.32
CA GLN A 154 3.63 -14.89 10.80
C GLN A 154 4.90 -14.44 11.53
N LEU A 155 4.83 -13.37 12.32
CA LEU A 155 5.99 -12.80 13.01
C LEU A 155 6.20 -13.41 14.40
N LEU A 156 7.45 -13.71 14.76
CA LEU A 156 7.79 -14.23 16.09
C LEU A 156 7.63 -13.17 17.19
N ASP A 157 7.81 -11.90 16.87
CA ASP A 157 7.68 -10.76 17.77
C ASP A 157 6.32 -10.06 17.63
N ASP A 158 6.11 -9.09 18.51
CA ASP A 158 4.96 -8.19 18.57
C ASP A 158 5.18 -6.93 17.73
N ALA A 159 5.81 -7.06 16.56
CA ALA A 159 5.98 -5.94 15.64
C ALA A 159 4.63 -5.23 15.43
N PRO A 160 4.54 -3.90 15.49
CA PRO A 160 3.28 -3.20 15.66
C PRO A 160 2.51 -3.00 14.33
N LEU A 161 2.37 -4.03 13.48
CA LEU A 161 1.78 -3.87 12.14
C LEU A 161 0.36 -3.31 12.21
N MET A 162 -0.51 -3.97 12.98
CA MET A 162 -1.92 -3.55 13.08
C MET A 162 -2.05 -2.15 13.68
N SER A 163 -1.35 -1.86 14.78
CA SER A 163 -1.42 -0.55 15.42
C SER A 163 -0.84 0.58 14.56
N SER A 164 0.23 0.32 13.80
CA SER A 164 0.79 1.33 12.88
C SER A 164 -0.11 1.55 11.66
N TRP A 165 -0.77 0.50 11.18
CA TRP A 165 -1.80 0.63 10.15
C TRP A 165 -3.01 1.42 10.65
N ASP A 166 -3.53 1.11 11.84
CA ASP A 166 -4.66 1.82 12.44
C ASP A 166 -4.35 3.31 12.69
N GLU A 167 -3.15 3.63 13.18
CA GLU A 167 -2.72 5.02 13.37
C GLU A 167 -2.66 5.78 12.03
N PHE A 168 -2.15 5.14 10.97
CA PHE A 168 -2.13 5.70 9.63
C PHE A 168 -3.54 5.90 9.05
N GLU A 169 -4.41 4.90 9.16
CA GLU A 169 -5.75 4.93 8.60
C GLU A 169 -6.67 5.94 9.28
N THR A 170 -6.58 6.05 10.60
CA THR A 170 -7.38 7.02 11.37
C THR A 170 -6.84 8.45 11.23
N ALA A 171 -5.51 8.61 11.09
CA ALA A 171 -4.84 9.90 11.02
C ALA A 171 -5.23 10.86 12.16
N GLU A 172 -5.53 10.30 13.35
CA GLU A 172 -5.96 11.06 14.53
C GLU A 172 -4.78 11.69 15.28
N THR A 173 -3.56 11.15 15.12
CA THR A 173 -2.33 11.70 15.69
C THR A 173 -1.59 12.56 14.66
N PRO A 174 -0.76 13.54 15.09
CA PRO A 174 0.13 14.25 14.17
C PRO A 174 1.07 13.31 13.39
N THR A 175 1.56 12.25 14.04
CA THR A 175 2.40 11.20 13.44
C THR A 175 1.67 10.48 12.29
N GLY A 176 0.49 9.92 12.57
CA GLY A 176 -0.33 9.24 11.56
C GLY A 176 -0.79 10.20 10.47
N GLY A 177 -1.15 11.43 10.84
CA GLY A 177 -1.57 12.48 9.93
C GLY A 177 -0.49 12.89 8.93
N ILE A 178 0.77 13.02 9.36
CA ILE A 178 1.90 13.30 8.45
C ILE A 178 2.10 12.13 7.49
N ALA A 179 2.10 10.88 7.98
CA ALA A 179 2.24 9.73 7.11
C ALA A 179 1.10 9.66 6.07
N LYS A 180 -0.15 9.91 6.48
CA LYS A 180 -1.33 9.92 5.59
C LYS A 180 -1.34 11.08 4.60
N ASP A 181 -0.67 12.18 4.93
CA ASP A 181 -0.43 13.28 3.99
C ASP A 181 0.65 12.93 2.98
N LEU A 182 1.71 12.23 3.41
CA LEU A 182 2.79 11.83 2.51
C LEU A 182 2.33 10.86 1.42
N ASP A 183 1.34 10.01 1.69
CA ASP A 183 0.64 9.20 0.66
C ASP A 183 0.12 10.09 -0.49
N LYS A 184 -0.54 11.19 -0.13
CA LYS A 184 -1.07 12.15 -1.11
C LYS A 184 0.00 13.01 -1.77
N VAL A 185 1.07 13.35 -1.04
CA VAL A 185 2.22 14.11 -1.56
C VAL A 185 2.96 13.29 -2.59
N ASP A 186 3.26 12.02 -2.27
CA ASP A 186 3.92 11.11 -3.18
C ASP A 186 3.09 10.88 -4.45
N LEU A 187 1.77 10.65 -4.29
CA LEU A 187 0.84 10.56 -5.40
C LEU A 187 0.88 11.79 -6.32
N ALA A 188 0.98 13.00 -5.76
CA ALA A 188 1.08 14.23 -6.54
C ALA A 188 2.43 14.37 -7.26
N PHE A 189 3.54 13.99 -6.60
CA PHE A 189 4.87 13.97 -7.21
C PHE A 189 4.91 12.99 -8.39
N GLN A 190 4.40 11.78 -8.22
CA GLN A 190 4.37 10.79 -9.28
C GLN A 190 3.46 11.21 -10.45
N ALA A 191 2.32 11.85 -10.16
CA ALA A 191 1.47 12.44 -11.19
C ALA A 191 2.22 13.51 -12.00
N LEU A 192 2.97 14.39 -11.33
CA LEU A 192 3.77 15.42 -11.98
C LEU A 192 4.83 14.80 -12.92
N ASP A 193 5.56 13.77 -12.46
CA ASP A 193 6.56 13.06 -13.27
C ASP A 193 5.92 12.44 -14.53
N TYR A 194 4.76 11.79 -14.38
CA TYR A 194 4.05 11.20 -15.52
C TYR A 194 3.50 12.26 -16.49
N GLU A 195 2.89 13.35 -16.00
CA GLU A 195 2.44 14.45 -16.85
C GLU A 195 3.61 15.04 -17.67
N GLU A 196 4.78 15.22 -17.05
CA GLU A 196 5.95 15.76 -17.72
C GLU A 196 6.58 14.80 -18.72
N ARG A 197 6.80 13.53 -18.35
CA ARG A 197 7.47 12.54 -19.21
C ARG A 197 6.58 12.05 -20.33
N MET A 198 5.29 11.87 -20.07
CA MET A 198 4.34 11.23 -20.99
C MET A 198 3.43 12.23 -21.69
N LYS A 199 3.44 13.51 -21.28
CA LYS A 199 2.61 14.59 -21.86
C LYS A 199 1.10 14.32 -21.74
N VAL A 200 0.69 13.69 -20.65
CA VAL A 200 -0.70 13.41 -20.28
C VAL A 200 -1.22 14.41 -19.25
N GLN A 201 -2.52 14.39 -18.95
CA GLN A 201 -3.13 15.22 -17.92
C GLN A 201 -3.81 14.32 -16.88
N LEU A 202 -3.48 14.53 -15.59
CA LEU A 202 -3.84 13.67 -14.47
C LEU A 202 -4.50 14.48 -13.32
N PRO A 203 -5.54 15.30 -13.58
CA PRO A 203 -6.05 16.27 -12.61
C PRO A 203 -6.65 15.65 -11.33
N GLU A 204 -7.14 14.41 -11.36
CA GLU A 204 -7.69 13.72 -10.18
C GLU A 204 -6.68 13.51 -9.06
N PHE A 205 -5.41 13.27 -9.38
CA PHE A 205 -4.39 12.99 -8.37
C PHE A 205 -4.05 14.27 -7.59
N PHE A 206 -4.04 15.42 -8.27
CA PHE A 206 -3.89 16.73 -7.63
C PHE A 206 -5.15 17.17 -6.87
N HIS A 207 -6.34 16.71 -7.27
CA HIS A 207 -7.56 16.95 -6.49
C HIS A 207 -7.49 16.27 -5.12
N SER A 208 -7.08 14.99 -5.08
CA SER A 208 -6.84 14.27 -3.83
C SER A 208 -5.73 14.93 -3.01
N ALA A 209 -4.63 15.33 -3.65
CA ALA A 209 -3.47 15.91 -2.99
C ALA A 209 -3.75 17.23 -2.25
N ARG A 210 -4.73 18.02 -2.69
CA ARG A 210 -5.11 19.27 -2.01
C ARG A 210 -5.75 19.07 -0.63
N ARG A 211 -5.98 17.82 -0.20
CA ARG A 211 -6.59 17.48 1.08
C ARG A 211 -5.58 17.23 2.20
N VAL A 212 -4.30 17.47 1.96
CA VAL A 212 -3.27 17.43 3.00
C VAL A 212 -3.56 18.43 4.13
N LYS A 213 -3.20 18.08 5.36
CA LYS A 213 -3.40 18.91 6.56
C LYS A 213 -2.09 19.45 7.15
N PHE A 214 -1.05 18.63 7.14
CA PHE A 214 0.28 18.86 7.69
C PHE A 214 1.30 19.22 6.60
N CYS A 215 1.21 18.61 5.41
CA CYS A 215 2.19 18.77 4.33
C CYS A 215 1.80 19.82 3.27
N GLY A 216 1.00 20.82 3.63
CA GLY A 216 0.46 21.83 2.68
C GLY A 216 1.53 22.53 1.85
N GLY A 217 2.65 22.92 2.47
CA GLY A 217 3.75 23.59 1.77
C GLY A 217 4.37 22.75 0.65
N LEU A 218 4.46 21.42 0.81
CA LEU A 218 4.99 20.53 -0.25
C LEU A 218 4.02 20.49 -1.44
N ILE A 219 2.72 20.35 -1.19
CA ILE A 219 1.71 20.35 -2.23
C ILE A 219 1.66 21.69 -2.97
N GLU A 220 1.80 22.82 -2.27
CA GLU A 220 1.88 24.13 -2.90
C GLU A 220 3.05 24.23 -3.88
N GLU A 221 4.23 23.75 -3.50
CA GLU A 221 5.39 23.74 -4.39
C GLU A 221 5.18 22.83 -5.62
N ILE A 222 4.64 21.62 -5.42
CA ILE A 222 4.29 20.73 -6.54
C ILE A 222 3.30 21.40 -7.51
N LEU A 223 2.26 22.05 -6.98
CA LEU A 223 1.25 22.71 -7.79
C LEU A 223 1.81 23.94 -8.53
N LYS A 224 2.80 24.64 -7.97
CA LYS A 224 3.50 25.75 -8.65
C LYS A 224 4.37 25.25 -9.80
N THR A 225 4.99 24.08 -9.68
CA THR A 225 5.85 23.50 -10.73
C THR A 225 5.05 22.76 -11.80
N ARG A 226 3.81 22.39 -11.53
CA ARG A 226 2.94 21.68 -12.48
C ARG A 226 2.59 22.53 -13.70
N MET A 227 3.24 22.27 -14.83
CA MET A 227 3.01 22.99 -16.09
C MET A 227 1.99 22.29 -17.01
N ILE A 228 2.13 20.97 -17.19
CA ILE A 228 1.20 20.19 -18.00
C ILE A 228 -0.09 19.96 -17.19
N GLY A 229 -1.24 20.13 -17.82
CA GLY A 229 -2.53 19.93 -17.14
C GLY A 229 -2.85 20.94 -16.02
N ALA A 230 -2.07 22.01 -15.86
CA ALA A 230 -2.27 23.03 -14.82
C ALA A 230 -3.70 23.62 -14.83
N SER A 231 -4.25 23.82 -16.03
CA SER A 231 -5.63 24.29 -16.25
C SER A 231 -6.64 23.15 -16.47
N ALA A 232 -6.23 21.88 -16.36
CA ALA A 232 -7.12 20.75 -16.57
C ALA A 232 -8.12 20.66 -15.42
N GLU A 233 -9.40 20.68 -15.75
CA GLU A 233 -10.48 20.52 -14.78
C GLU A 233 -10.83 19.04 -14.65
N LEU A 234 -11.02 18.61 -13.41
CA LEU A 234 -11.52 17.27 -13.12
C LEU A 234 -13.02 17.19 -13.45
N ASP A 235 -13.40 16.22 -14.29
CA ASP A 235 -14.80 15.98 -14.64
C ASP A 235 -15.69 15.90 -13.36
N PRO A 236 -16.80 16.66 -13.28
CA PRO A 236 -17.62 16.71 -12.08
C PRO A 236 -18.21 15.36 -11.64
N LYS A 237 -18.47 14.43 -12.58
CA LYS A 237 -18.95 13.08 -12.21
C LYS A 237 -17.80 12.26 -11.61
N LYS A 238 -16.61 12.32 -12.20
CA LYS A 238 -15.40 11.68 -11.67
C LYS A 238 -15.05 12.23 -10.27
N ARG A 239 -15.07 13.55 -10.11
CA ARG A 239 -14.90 14.22 -8.80
C ARG A 239 -15.85 13.67 -7.74
N ARG A 240 -17.16 13.62 -8.02
CA ARG A 240 -18.13 13.07 -7.06
C ARG A 240 -17.85 11.62 -6.69
N LYS A 241 -17.42 10.78 -7.63
CA LYS A 241 -17.06 9.38 -7.33
C LYS A 241 -15.86 9.30 -6.41
N LEU A 242 -14.82 10.09 -6.68
CA LEU A 242 -13.62 10.18 -5.83
C LEU A 242 -13.98 10.67 -4.43
N ASP A 243 -14.74 11.75 -4.32
CA ASP A 243 -15.18 12.34 -3.05
C ASP A 243 -16.02 11.34 -2.22
N ASN A 244 -16.90 10.59 -2.88
CA ASN A 244 -17.72 9.58 -2.21
C ASN A 244 -16.90 8.37 -1.73
N TYR A 245 -15.88 7.96 -2.48
CA TYR A 245 -15.10 6.75 -2.17
C TYR A 245 -13.98 7.02 -1.17
N TYR A 246 -13.18 8.05 -1.41
CA TYR A 246 -12.01 8.40 -0.61
C TYR A 246 -12.33 9.39 0.52
N GLY A 247 -13.58 9.87 0.61
CA GLY A 247 -14.01 10.86 1.59
C GLY A 247 -13.61 12.29 1.20
N ASN A 248 -13.94 13.24 2.08
CA ASN A 248 -13.51 14.65 2.04
C ASN A 248 -12.48 14.94 3.12
#